data_AF-X0YSH5-F1
#
_entry.id   AF-X0YSH5-F1
#
_cell.length_a   1.000
_cell.length_b   1.000
_cell.length_c   1.000
_cell.angle_alpha   90.00
_cell.angle_beta   90.00
_cell.angle_gamma   90.00
#
_symmetry.space_group_name_H-M   'P 1'
#
loop_
_entity.id
_entity.type
_entity.pdbx_description
1 polymer ?
#
loop_
_entity_poly.entity_id
_entity_poly.type
_entity_poly.pdbx_seq_one_letter_code
_entity_poly.pdbx_strand_id
1 'polypeptide(L)' 'LHLLETFEMVHVHGAIKQALGHGTIGYDAVKHLVLCRIEKRPPRLDLDIYPYLPRAQVETTNPASYMSLMSGAAA' A
#
# COMPACT_ATOMS: atom_id res chain seq x y z
N LEU A 1 0.98 21.58 0.09
CA LEU A 1 0.03 20.45 0.18
C LEU A 1 -1.02 20.64 -0.90
N HIS A 2 -1.06 19.76 -1.90
CA HIS A 2 -2.09 19.80 -2.96
C HIS A 2 -3.26 18.91 -2.50
N LEU A 3 -4.18 19.49 -1.73
CA LEU A 3 -5.37 18.79 -1.26
C LEU A 3 -6.45 18.94 -2.34
N LEU A 4 -7.12 17.83 -2.71
CA LEU A 4 -8.18 17.76 -3.74
C LEU A 4 -7.72 17.89 -5.21
N GLU A 5 -6.44 17.67 -5.50
CA GLU A 5 -5.99 17.61 -6.89
C GLU A 5 -6.49 16.34 -7.59
N THR A 6 -7.03 16.52 -8.80
CA THR A 6 -7.36 15.42 -9.70
C THR A 6 -6.16 15.11 -10.57
N PHE A 7 -5.72 13.85 -10.53
CA PHE A 7 -4.63 13.38 -11.36
C PHE A 7 -5.15 12.53 -12.51
N GLU A 8 -4.54 12.70 -13.67
CA GLU A 8 -4.80 11.83 -14.83
C GLU A 8 -4.59 10.36 -14.48
N MET A 9 -5.54 9.51 -14.90
CA MET A 9 -5.55 8.08 -14.55
C MET A 9 -4.27 7.37 -15.02
N VAL A 10 -3.64 7.85 -16.10
CA VAL A 10 -2.38 7.28 -16.60
C VAL A 10 -1.22 7.47 -15.60
N HIS A 11 -1.21 8.58 -14.87
CA HIS A 11 -0.20 8.86 -13.86
C HIS A 11 -0.44 8.02 -12.61
N VAL A 12 -1.70 7.93 -12.18
CA VAL A 12 -2.12 7.11 -11.03
C VAL A 12 -1.83 5.63 -11.27
N HIS A 13 -2.21 5.09 -12.43
CA HIS A 13 -1.96 3.70 -12.79
C HIS A 13 -0.47 3.36 -12.84
N GLY A 14 0.34 4.26 -13.40
CA GLY A 14 1.80 4.10 -13.42
C GLY A 14 2.40 4.07 -12.02
N ALA A 15 1.95 4.97 -11.13
CA ALA A 15 2.38 5.01 -9.74
C ALA A 15 1.97 3.77 -8.96
N ILE A 16 0.75 3.25 -9.17
CA ILE A 16 0.28 2.00 -8.54
C ILE A 16 1.14 0.82 -8.98
N LYS A 17 1.43 0.68 -10.29
CA LYS A 17 2.30 -0.40 -10.79
C LYS A 17 3.69 -0.35 -10.16
N GLN A 18 4.26 0.85 -10.03
CA GLN A 18 5.55 1.04 -9.39
C GLN A 18 5.51 0.70 -7.89
N ALA A 19 4.47 1.15 -7.19
CA ALA A 19 4.25 0.85 -5.77
C ALA A 19 4.15 -0.67 -5.53
N LEU A 20 3.42 -1.39 -6.38
CA LEU A 20 3.30 -2.84 -6.31
C LEU A 20 4.64 -3.54 -6.55
N GLY A 21 5.43 -3.08 -7.53
CA GLY A 21 6.78 -3.60 -7.77
C GLY A 21 7.73 -3.43 -6.57
N HIS A 22 7.47 -2.43 -5.72
CA HIS A 22 8.23 -2.19 -4.50
C HIS A 22 7.63 -2.89 -3.25
N GLY A 23 6.52 -3.63 -3.40
CA GLY A 23 5.83 -4.27 -2.26
C GLY A 23 5.05 -3.29 -1.38
N THR A 24 4.71 -2.11 -1.91
CA THR A 24 4.09 -1.03 -1.16
C THR A 24 2.64 -0.86 -1.52
N ILE A 25 1.77 -0.85 -0.51
CA ILE A 25 0.33 -0.70 -0.68
C ILE A 25 -0.15 0.35 0.31
N GLY A 26 0.22 1.61 0.06
CA GLY A 26 -0.15 2.76 0.88
C GLY A 26 -0.49 3.97 0.03
N TYR A 27 -1.55 4.70 0.41
CA TYR A 27 -2.02 5.88 -0.33
C TYR A 27 -0.91 6.91 -0.56
N ASP A 28 -0.11 7.21 0.46
CA ASP A 28 0.92 8.23 0.37
C ASP A 28 2.12 7.82 -0.48
N ALA A 29 2.44 6.51 -0.52
CA ALA A 29 3.44 5.98 -1.44
C ALA A 29 3.00 6.21 -2.89
N VAL A 30 1.74 5.88 -3.20
CA VAL A 30 1.15 6.14 -4.52
C VAL A 30 1.13 7.64 -4.80
N LYS A 31 0.69 8.47 -3.86
CA LYS A 31 0.67 9.94 -4.00
C LYS A 31 2.05 10.53 -4.28
N HIS A 32 3.08 10.08 -3.55
CA HIS A 32 4.46 10.52 -3.77
C HIS A 32 4.94 10.16 -5.18
N LEU A 33 4.69 8.92 -5.61
CA LEU A 33 5.06 8.44 -6.94
C LEU A 33 4.32 9.19 -8.05
N VAL A 34 3.03 9.52 -7.86
CA VAL A 34 2.25 10.37 -8.78
C VAL A 34 2.90 11.75 -8.91
N LEU A 35 3.21 12.40 -7.79
CA LEU A 35 3.85 13.72 -7.79
C LEU A 35 5.23 13.67 -8.48
N CYS A 36 6.07 12.69 -8.15
CA CYS A 36 7.37 12.52 -8.80
C CYS A 36 7.24 12.33 -10.32
N ARG A 37 6.21 11.61 -10.78
CA ARG A 37 5.97 11.39 -12.21
C ARG A 37 5.57 12.68 -12.93
N ILE A 38 4.68 13.47 -12.34
CA ILE A 38 4.20 14.75 -12.90
C ILE A 38 5.34 15.78 -12.91
N GLU A 39 6.08 15.89 -11.81
CA GLU A 39 7.20 16.81 -11.66
C GLU A 39 8.48 16.35 -12.38
N LYS A 40 8.48 15.15 -12.97
CA LYS A 40 9.65 14.52 -13.62
C LYS A 40 10.87 14.45 -12.70
N ARG A 41 10.64 14.16 -11.42
CA ARG A 41 11.67 14.03 -10.39
C ARG A 41 11.92 12.56 -10.05
N PRO A 42 13.16 12.18 -9.74
CA PRO A 42 13.45 10.82 -9.30
C PRO A 42 12.71 10.55 -7.98
N PRO A 43 11.97 9.43 -7.88
CA PRO A 43 11.28 9.06 -6.64
C PRO A 43 12.32 8.64 -5.60
N ARG A 44 12.41 9.39 -4.50
CA ARG A 44 13.23 9.06 -3.32
C ARG A 44 12.31 8.48 -2.24
N LEU A 45 11.68 7.36 -2.60
CA LEU A 45 10.75 6.67 -1.72
C LEU A 45 11.56 5.74 -0.81
N ASP A 46 11.90 6.22 0.38
CA ASP A 46 12.43 5.39 1.46
C ASP A 46 11.26 4.85 2.30
N LEU A 47 11.08 3.53 2.27
CA LEU A 47 9.96 2.84 2.88
C LEU A 47 10.23 2.45 4.33
N ASP A 48 11.51 2.39 4.73
CA ASP A 48 11.91 2.07 6.09
C ASP A 48 11.69 3.25 7.04
N ILE A 49 11.65 4.46 6.49
CA ILE A 49 11.43 5.72 7.21
C ILE A 49 9.95 6.16 7.14
N TYR A 50 9.07 5.42 6.45
CA TYR A 50 7.68 5.85 6.25
C TYR A 50 6.87 5.78 7.55
N PRO A 51 6.52 6.92 8.19
CA PRO A 51 6.03 6.93 9.57
C PRO A 51 4.62 6.35 9.73
N TYR A 52 3.90 6.18 8.61
CA TYR A 52 2.56 5.61 8.58
C TYR A 52 2.50 4.26 7.86
N LEU A 53 3.64 3.67 7.45
CA LEU A 53 3.62 2.30 6.93
C LEU A 53 3.46 1.38 8.14
N PRO A 54 2.33 0.69 8.29
CA PRO A 54 2.25 -0.31 9.33
C PRO A 54 3.30 -1.37 8.99
N ARG A 55 4.23 -1.64 9.90
CA ARG A 55 5.04 -2.85 9.79
C ARG A 55 4.07 -4.02 9.84
N ALA A 56 3.94 -4.73 8.72
CA ALA A 56 3.13 -5.93 8.66
C ALA A 56 3.84 -7.03 9.47
N GLN A 57 3.64 -7.02 10.80
CA GLN A 57 3.96 -8.16 11.64
C GLN A 57 2.87 -9.21 11.41
N VAL A 58 3.04 -9.97 10.34
CA VAL A 58 2.18 -11.12 10.04
C VAL A 58 2.80 -12.36 10.65
N GLU A 59 2.08 -13.01 11.56
CA GLU A 59 2.44 -14.35 11.99
C GLU A 59 2.13 -15.36 10.89
N THR A 60 2.84 -16.48 10.88
CA THR A 60 2.48 -17.60 10.01
C THR A 60 1.12 -18.12 10.45
N THR A 61 0.18 -18.21 9.50
CA THR A 61 -1.16 -18.72 9.77
C THR A 61 -1.09 -20.09 10.45
N ASN A 62 -1.59 -20.17 11.68
CA ASN A 62 -1.80 -21.44 12.37
C ASN A 62 -3.25 -21.92 12.13
N PRO A 63 -3.47 -23.05 11.42
CA PRO A 63 -4.81 -23.58 11.18
C PRO A 63 -5.61 -23.82 12.46
N ALA A 64 -4.96 -24.20 13.56
CA ALA A 64 -5.63 -24.46 14.84
C ALA A 64 -6.33 -23.21 15.41
N SER A 65 -5.78 -22.02 15.17
CA SER A 65 -6.36 -20.75 15.64
C SER A 65 -7.73 -20.44 15.00
N TYR A 66 -7.99 -20.98 13.81
CA TYR A 66 -9.26 -20.81 13.08
C TYR A 66 -10.31 -21.88 13.41
N MET A 67 -9.95 -22.94 14.14
CA MET A 67 -10.90 -24.00 14.53
C MET A 67 -12.00 -23.48 15.45
N SER A 68 -11.75 -22.40 16.21
CA SER A 68 -12.77 -21.73 17.02
C SER A 68 -13.94 -21.18 16.18
N LEU A 69 -13.68 -20.80 14.93
CA LEU A 69 -14.68 -20.28 13.99
C LEU A 69 -15.54 -21.40 13.37
N MET A 70 -15.12 -22.66 13.48
CA MET A 70 -15.89 -23.82 12.99
C MET A 70 -17.05 -24.21 13.92
N SER A 71 -17.21 -23.54 15.07
CA SER A 71 -18.26 -23.81 16.06
C SER A 71 -19.68 -23.38 15.64
N GLY A 72 -19.84 -22.76 14.48
CA GLY A 72 -21.13 -22.35 13.90
C GLY A 72 -21.78 -23.37 12.94
N ALA A 73 -21.29 -24.60 12.84
CA ALA A 73 -21.83 -25.64 11.96
C ALA A 73 -22.37 -26.87 12.72
N ALA A 74 -22.99 -26.66 13.87
CA ALA A 74 -23.89 -27.62 14.50
C ALA A 74 -25.21 -26.90 14.82
N ALA A 75 -26.30 -27.56 14.41
CA ALA A 75 -27.68 -27.08 14.33
C ALA A 75 -28.24 -26.40 15.60
#